data_AF-A0A1J3FGQ2-F1
#
_entry.id   AF-A0A1J3FGQ2-F1
#
_cell.length_a   1.000
_cell.length_b   1.000
_cell.length_c   1.000
_cell.angle_alpha   90.00
_cell.angle_beta   90.00
_cell.angle_gamma   90.00
#
_symmetry.space_group_name_H-M   'P 1'
#
loop_
_entity.id
_entity.type
_entity.pdbx_description
1 polymer ?
#
loop_
_entity_poly.entity_id
_entity_poly.type
_entity_poly.pdbx_seq_one_letter_code
_entity_poly.pdbx_strand_id
1 'polypeptide(L)'
;PNPWATIDLERRVNGTREDIIHIPTSNSLQICLVKTRETTLLISALELRPMQNDSYITKSGSLSFFFWRYISKSTSTIRYPDDVYDRIWESYFHTNWTQISTTLEVSNSNKYVPPKAALRNAATPSNATAPLTIEQEILITNITCTHTLLRS
;
A
#
# COMPACT_ATOMS: atom_id res chain seq x y z
N PRO A 1 -21.40 -13.73 -4.97
CA PRO A 1 -19.91 -13.73 -4.98
C PRO A 1 -19.40 -12.35 -4.57
N ASN A 2 -18.44 -12.24 -3.65
CA ASN A 2 -17.77 -10.98 -3.35
C ASN A 2 -16.59 -10.83 -4.32
N PRO A 3 -16.65 -9.94 -5.32
CA PRO A 3 -15.53 -9.73 -6.22
C PRO A 3 -14.37 -9.11 -5.43
N TRP A 4 -13.23 -9.78 -5.47
CA TRP A 4 -11.99 -9.34 -4.83
C TRP A 4 -11.27 -8.28 -5.67
N ALA A 5 -11.14 -8.53 -6.97
CA ALA A 5 -10.59 -7.59 -7.93
C ALA A 5 -11.10 -7.93 -9.34
N THR A 6 -11.10 -6.92 -10.22
CA THR A 6 -11.33 -7.10 -11.65
C THR A 6 -10.02 -6.85 -12.38
N ILE A 7 -9.51 -7.88 -13.06
CA ILE A 7 -8.25 -7.78 -13.80
C ILE A 7 -8.54 -7.32 -15.23
N ASP A 8 -8.00 -6.17 -15.58
CA ASP A 8 -8.07 -5.59 -16.92
C ASP A 8 -6.67 -5.55 -17.55
N LEU A 9 -6.38 -6.55 -18.38
CA LEU A 9 -5.11 -6.67 -19.09
C LEU A 9 -5.02 -5.73 -20.30
N GLU A 10 -6.13 -5.16 -20.78
CA GLU A 10 -6.09 -4.13 -21.83
C GLU A 10 -5.53 -2.82 -21.23
N ARG A 11 -5.94 -2.48 -20.01
CA ARG A 11 -5.43 -1.32 -19.27
C ARG A 11 -4.07 -1.55 -18.63
N ARG A 12 -3.80 -2.76 -18.12
CA ARG A 12 -2.54 -3.12 -17.44
C ARG A 12 -1.87 -4.29 -18.14
N VAL A 13 -1.28 -4.00 -19.29
CA VAL A 13 -0.65 -4.99 -20.20
C VAL A 13 0.49 -5.79 -19.58
N ASN A 14 1.22 -5.22 -18.61
CA ASN A 14 2.33 -5.88 -17.92
C ASN A 14 1.87 -6.77 -16.74
N GLY A 15 0.56 -6.95 -16.59
CA GLY A 15 -0.03 -7.65 -15.47
C GLY A 15 -0.48 -6.70 -14.35
N THR A 16 -1.25 -7.28 -13.44
CA THR A 16 -1.83 -6.58 -12.30
C THR A 16 -1.48 -7.37 -11.04
N ARG A 17 -0.99 -6.65 -10.03
CA ARG A 17 -0.82 -7.17 -8.68
C ARG A 17 -1.95 -6.63 -7.81
N GLU A 18 -2.64 -7.52 -7.13
CA GLU A 18 -3.70 -7.21 -6.18
C GLU A 18 -3.30 -7.78 -4.83
N ASP A 19 -3.31 -6.94 -3.79
CA ASP A 19 -3.15 -7.41 -2.42
C ASP A 19 -4.49 -7.29 -1.69
N ILE A 20 -4.79 -8.25 -0.84
CA ILE A 20 -6.03 -8.29 -0.08
C ILE A 20 -5.70 -8.68 1.35
N ILE A 21 -6.23 -7.93 2.31
CA ILE A 21 -6.19 -8.31 3.71
C ILE A 21 -7.54 -8.93 4.06
N HIS A 22 -7.51 -10.20 4.43
CA HIS A 22 -8.70 -10.99 4.72
C HIS A 22 -8.58 -11.68 6.07
N ILE A 23 -9.63 -11.58 6.89
CA ILE A 23 -9.77 -12.36 8.12
C ILE A 23 -10.54 -13.63 7.75
N PRO A 24 -9.89 -14.81 7.72
CA PRO A 24 -10.56 -16.05 7.33
C PRO A 24 -11.62 -16.44 8.38
N THR A 25 -12.78 -16.88 7.90
CA THR A 25 -13.87 -17.41 8.75
C THR A 25 -13.84 -18.94 8.89
N SER A 26 -12.88 -19.59 8.22
CA SER A 26 -12.70 -21.04 8.13
C SER A 26 -11.21 -21.36 7.99
N ASN A 27 -10.83 -22.61 8.27
CA ASN A 27 -9.49 -23.14 8.00
C ASN A 27 -9.20 -23.37 6.51
N SER A 28 -10.18 -23.15 5.63
CA SER A 28 -10.04 -23.26 4.17
C SER A 28 -10.23 -21.90 3.50
N LEU A 29 -9.28 -21.51 2.64
CA LEU A 29 -9.42 -20.35 1.76
C LEU A 29 -9.71 -20.84 0.34
N GLN A 30 -10.79 -20.34 -0.26
CA GLN A 30 -11.14 -20.60 -1.65
C GLN A 30 -10.89 -19.35 -2.48
N ILE A 31 -10.13 -19.50 -3.57
CA ILE A 31 -9.84 -18.43 -4.51
C ILE A 31 -10.42 -18.85 -5.86
N CYS A 32 -11.37 -18.06 -6.34
CA CYS A 32 -12.10 -18.35 -7.57
C CYS A 32 -11.67 -17.37 -8.67
N LEU A 33 -11.19 -17.90 -9.78
CA LEU A 33 -10.94 -17.13 -11.00
C LEU A 33 -12.14 -17.28 -11.93
N VAL A 34 -12.85 -16.18 -12.18
CA VAL A 34 -14.06 -16.18 -13.02
C VAL A 34 -13.78 -15.47 -14.33
N LYS A 35 -13.99 -16.18 -15.43
CA LYS A 35 -13.86 -15.65 -16.79
C LYS A 35 -15.08 -14.80 -17.16
N THR A 36 -14.85 -13.54 -17.55
CA THR A 36 -15.91 -12.58 -17.93
C THR A 36 -15.95 -12.26 -19.43
N ARG A 37 -14.88 -12.58 -20.18
CA ARG A 37 -14.74 -12.39 -21.64
C ARG A 37 -13.97 -13.56 -22.24
N GLU A 38 -13.83 -13.63 -23.56
CA GLU A 38 -13.07 -14.68 -24.27
C GLU A 38 -11.54 -14.54 -24.14
N THR A 39 -11.03 -14.38 -22.91
CA THR A 39 -9.59 -14.35 -22.63
C THR A 39 -9.15 -15.58 -21.83
N THR A 40 -7.85 -15.87 -21.85
CA THR A 40 -7.23 -16.87 -20.98
C THR A 40 -6.79 -16.16 -19.70
N LEU A 41 -7.43 -16.48 -18.58
CA LEU A 41 -7.04 -15.94 -17.29
C LEU A 41 -5.96 -16.82 -16.67
N LEU A 42 -4.87 -16.21 -16.22
CA LEU A 42 -3.77 -16.87 -15.52
C LEU A 42 -3.48 -16.13 -14.21
N ILE A 43 -3.31 -16.90 -13.14
CA ILE A 43 -2.65 -16.43 -11.92
C ILE A 43 -1.19 -16.87 -12.03
N SER A 44 -0.27 -15.93 -12.20
CA SER A 44 1.17 -16.23 -12.28
C SER A 44 1.77 -16.52 -10.91
N ALA A 45 1.26 -15.87 -9.86
CA ALA A 45 1.69 -16.07 -8.48
C ALA A 45 0.52 -15.88 -7.52
N LEU A 46 0.50 -16.69 -6.46
CA LEU A 46 -0.39 -16.53 -5.32
C LEU A 46 0.47 -16.61 -4.05
N GLU A 47 0.52 -15.51 -3.30
CA GLU A 47 1.31 -15.41 -2.08
C GLU A 47 0.39 -15.25 -0.87
N LEU A 48 0.44 -16.20 0.07
CA LEU A 48 -0.28 -16.10 1.35
C LEU A 48 0.72 -15.68 2.44
N ARG A 49 0.51 -14.49 3.00
CA ARG A 49 1.37 -13.92 4.05
C ARG A 49 0.58 -13.82 5.36
N PRO A 50 0.92 -14.60 6.39
CA PRO A 50 0.30 -14.45 7.70
C PRO A 50 0.59 -13.06 8.30
N MET A 51 -0.40 -12.47 8.95
CA MET A 51 -0.28 -11.19 9.66
C MET A 51 -0.84 -11.31 11.08
N GLN A 52 -0.49 -10.38 11.96
CA GLN A 52 -1.08 -10.33 13.31
C GLN A 52 -2.59 -10.05 13.25
N ASN A 53 -3.34 -10.76 14.09
CA ASN A 53 -4.81 -10.74 14.14
C ASN A 53 -5.41 -9.41 14.60
N ASP A 54 -4.61 -8.55 15.22
CA ASP A 54 -5.02 -7.25 15.73
C ASP A 54 -4.60 -6.08 14.82
N SER A 55 -3.99 -6.40 13.67
CA SER A 55 -3.67 -5.45 12.61
C SER A 55 -4.77 -5.45 11.54
N TYR A 56 -5.13 -4.28 11.01
CA TYR A 56 -6.10 -4.11 9.90
C TYR A 56 -7.48 -4.76 10.13
N ILE A 57 -8.01 -4.64 11.36
CA ILE A 57 -9.35 -5.16 11.71
C ILE A 57 -10.42 -4.46 10.87
N THR A 58 -11.17 -5.25 10.11
CA THR A 58 -12.27 -4.81 9.25
C THR A 58 -13.62 -5.00 9.93
N LYS A 59 -14.57 -4.08 9.71
CA LYS A 59 -15.95 -4.20 10.21
C LYS A 59 -16.79 -5.17 9.37
N SER A 60 -16.50 -5.28 8.08
CA SER A 60 -17.20 -6.16 7.15
C SER A 60 -16.34 -6.37 5.90
N GLY A 61 -16.29 -7.61 5.40
CA GLY A 61 -15.57 -7.98 4.19
C GLY A 61 -14.05 -7.83 4.29
N SER A 62 -13.36 -8.11 3.19
CA SER A 62 -11.90 -7.94 3.08
C SER A 62 -11.53 -6.49 2.81
N LEU A 63 -10.29 -6.11 3.13
CA LEU A 63 -9.71 -4.85 2.69
C LEU A 63 -8.99 -5.06 1.36
N SER A 64 -9.29 -4.23 0.38
CA SER A 64 -8.52 -4.16 -0.87
C SER A 64 -7.34 -3.20 -0.67
N PHE A 65 -6.22 -3.54 -1.31
CA PHE A 65 -5.01 -2.74 -1.28
C PHE A 65 -5.11 -1.49 -2.14
N PHE A 66 -4.44 -0.44 -1.68
CA PHE A 66 -4.27 0.78 -2.45
C PHE A 66 -2.79 1.07 -2.70
N PHE A 67 -2.02 1.38 -1.66
CA PHE A 67 -0.56 1.44 -1.73
C PHE A 67 0.07 1.24 -0.34
N TRP A 68 1.33 0.78 -0.33
CA TRP A 68 2.24 0.94 0.80
C TRP A 68 3.29 1.94 0.34
N ARG A 69 3.39 3.08 1.02
CA ARG A 69 4.29 4.18 0.64
C ARG A 69 5.15 4.61 1.80
N TYR A 70 6.40 4.92 1.50
CA TYR A 70 7.28 5.57 2.44
C TYR A 70 7.94 6.78 1.78
N ILE A 71 8.26 7.79 2.59
CA ILE A 71 8.81 9.03 2.09
C ILE A 71 10.28 8.80 1.74
N SER A 72 10.65 8.90 0.48
CA SER A 72 12.06 8.85 0.07
C SER A 72 12.26 9.30 -1.37
N LYS A 73 13.33 10.09 -1.60
CA LYS A 73 13.87 10.41 -2.92
C LYS A 73 14.52 9.21 -3.60
N SER A 74 14.75 8.11 -2.88
CA SER A 74 15.23 6.85 -3.45
C SER A 74 14.19 6.27 -4.42
N THR A 75 14.61 5.35 -5.28
CA THR A 75 13.73 4.49 -6.10
C THR A 75 13.64 3.07 -5.55
N SER A 76 14.15 2.84 -4.32
CA SER A 76 14.17 1.51 -3.71
C SER A 76 12.80 1.10 -3.16
N THR A 77 12.56 -0.20 -3.22
CA THR A 77 11.40 -0.86 -2.64
C THR A 77 11.81 -1.54 -1.34
N ILE A 78 10.98 -1.44 -0.30
CA ILE A 78 11.18 -2.18 0.96
C ILE A 78 10.24 -3.39 0.95
N ARG A 79 10.81 -4.55 1.29
CA ARG A 79 10.15 -5.87 1.33
C ARG A 79 10.80 -6.73 2.43
N TYR A 80 10.48 -8.01 2.50
CA TYR A 80 11.23 -8.96 3.32
C TYR A 80 12.74 -8.93 2.98
N PRO A 81 13.65 -8.99 3.97
CA PRO A 81 13.40 -9.20 5.40
C PRO A 81 13.12 -7.92 6.21
N ASP A 82 13.18 -6.73 5.61
CA ASP A 82 12.99 -5.47 6.33
C ASP A 82 11.53 -5.26 6.77
N ASP A 83 10.57 -5.79 6.01
CA ASP A 83 9.16 -5.88 6.41
C ASP A 83 8.77 -7.33 6.75
N VAL A 84 8.37 -7.57 7.99
CA VAL A 84 8.02 -8.90 8.52
C VAL A 84 6.79 -9.52 7.83
N TYR A 85 5.90 -8.69 7.26
CA TYR A 85 4.72 -9.13 6.52
C TYR A 85 4.95 -9.16 4.99
N ASP A 86 6.17 -8.83 4.54
CA ASP A 86 6.57 -8.73 3.13
C ASP A 86 5.63 -7.89 2.24
N ARG A 87 5.09 -6.81 2.81
CA ARG A 87 4.40 -5.77 2.05
C ARG A 87 5.41 -5.07 1.14
N ILE A 88 4.95 -4.70 -0.05
CA ILE A 88 5.77 -3.96 -1.02
C ILE A 88 5.61 -2.47 -0.79
N TRP A 89 6.53 -1.87 -0.05
CA TRP A 89 6.58 -0.43 0.18
C TRP A 89 7.34 0.26 -0.95
N GLU A 90 6.67 1.12 -1.68
CA GLU A 90 7.27 1.92 -2.75
C GLU A 90 7.63 3.31 -2.21
N SER A 91 8.77 3.83 -2.65
CA SER A 91 9.15 5.20 -2.32
C SER A 91 8.20 6.20 -2.99
N TYR A 92 7.88 7.27 -2.28
CA TYR A 92 7.13 8.39 -2.80
C TYR A 92 7.72 9.70 -2.33
N PHE A 93 7.92 10.63 -3.26
CA PHE A 93 8.49 11.92 -2.96
C PHE A 93 8.14 12.94 -4.04
N HIS A 94 7.75 14.14 -3.61
CA HIS A 94 7.39 15.23 -4.52
C HIS A 94 8.55 16.23 -4.66
N THR A 95 8.68 16.86 -5.82
CA THR A 95 9.81 17.76 -6.13
C THR A 95 9.82 19.05 -5.30
N ASN A 96 8.66 19.49 -4.83
CA ASN A 96 8.48 20.64 -3.94
C ASN A 96 8.69 20.30 -2.45
N TRP A 97 9.15 19.09 -2.14
CA TRP A 97 9.47 18.67 -0.78
C TRP A 97 10.99 18.62 -0.54
N THR A 98 11.37 18.83 0.71
CA THR A 98 12.72 18.61 1.22
C THR A 98 12.70 17.37 2.10
N GLN A 99 13.57 16.40 1.80
CA GLN A 99 13.66 15.18 2.58
C GLN A 99 14.51 15.46 3.81
N ILE A 100 14.01 15.04 4.96
CA ILE A 100 14.77 14.95 6.19
C ILE A 100 14.91 13.47 6.57
N SER A 101 16.02 13.13 7.21
CA SER A 101 16.34 11.75 7.57
C SER A 101 16.98 11.68 8.94
N THR A 102 16.81 10.55 9.62
CA THR A 102 17.46 10.27 10.90
C THR A 102 18.21 8.94 10.85
N THR A 103 19.30 8.87 11.60
CA THR A 103 20.03 7.62 11.87
C THR A 103 19.57 6.95 13.17
N LEU A 104 18.79 7.65 13.99
CA LEU A 104 18.22 7.12 15.22
C LEU A 104 17.12 6.11 14.92
N GLU A 105 16.95 5.12 15.80
CA GLU A 105 15.81 4.22 15.72
C GLU A 105 14.52 4.98 16.04
N VAL A 106 13.60 5.01 15.08
CA VAL A 106 12.27 5.58 15.27
C VAL A 106 11.38 4.52 15.91
N SER A 107 11.04 4.71 17.17
CA SER A 107 10.09 3.84 17.87
C SER A 107 8.67 4.10 17.37
N ASN A 108 7.94 3.04 17.04
CA ASN A 108 6.52 3.11 16.74
C ASN A 108 5.75 2.06 17.55
N SER A 109 4.92 2.49 18.48
CA SER A 109 4.04 1.59 19.25
C SER A 109 2.71 1.40 18.52
N ASN A 110 2.74 0.80 17.33
CA ASN A 110 1.51 0.50 16.58
C ASN A 110 1.49 -0.97 16.12
N LYS A 111 0.28 -1.49 15.93
CA LYS A 111 -0.01 -2.88 15.56
C LYS A 111 0.29 -3.20 14.09
N TYR A 112 0.58 -2.20 13.27
CA TYR A 112 0.83 -2.36 11.83
C TYR A 112 2.26 -2.75 11.53
N VAL A 113 3.17 -2.62 12.50
CA VAL A 113 4.59 -3.01 12.42
C VAL A 113 5.25 -2.59 11.08
N PRO A 114 5.16 -1.31 10.65
CA PRO A 114 5.86 -0.84 9.46
C PRO A 114 7.38 -1.09 9.56
N PRO A 115 8.08 -1.30 8.43
CA PRO A 115 9.51 -1.54 8.44
C PRO A 115 10.25 -0.30 8.95
N LYS A 116 11.27 -0.49 9.80
CA LYS A 116 12.05 0.63 10.37
C LYS A 116 12.64 1.52 9.28
N ALA A 117 13.04 0.95 8.14
CA ALA A 117 13.55 1.68 6.99
C ALA A 117 12.54 2.70 6.42
N ALA A 118 11.24 2.40 6.45
CA ALA A 118 10.19 3.32 6.02
C ALA A 118 10.02 4.51 6.98
N LEU A 119 10.40 4.37 8.25
CA LEU A 119 10.26 5.41 9.28
C LEU A 119 11.47 6.35 9.36
N ARG A 120 12.58 6.05 8.67
CA ARG A 120 13.83 6.84 8.75
C ARG A 120 13.75 8.22 8.10
N ASN A 121 12.80 8.40 7.19
CA ASN A 121 12.71 9.56 6.33
C ASN A 121 11.35 10.25 6.50
N ALA A 122 11.35 11.58 6.39
CA ALA A 122 10.14 12.40 6.34
C ALA A 122 10.31 13.53 5.32
N ALA A 123 9.23 14.25 5.05
CA ALA A 123 9.20 15.36 4.12
C ALA A 123 8.77 16.64 4.84
N THR A 124 9.40 17.75 4.45
CA THR A 124 8.93 19.10 4.75
C THR A 124 8.69 19.85 3.44
N PRO A 125 7.84 20.89 3.42
CA PRO A 125 7.76 21.80 2.28
C PRO A 125 9.15 22.40 2.01
N SER A 126 9.55 22.50 0.74
CA SER A 126 10.79 23.20 0.39
C SER A 126 10.72 24.71 0.62
N ASN A 127 9.50 25.28 0.55
CA ASN A 127 9.23 26.62 1.01
C ASN A 127 8.62 26.56 2.42
N ALA A 128 9.35 27.08 3.41
CA ALA A 128 8.97 27.01 4.83
C ALA A 128 7.62 27.66 5.16
N THR A 129 7.12 28.58 4.34
CA THR A 129 5.81 29.23 4.52
C THR A 129 4.67 28.53 3.78
N ALA A 130 4.98 27.58 2.89
CA ALA A 130 3.98 26.80 2.17
C ALA A 130 3.52 25.58 3.00
N PRO A 131 2.26 25.12 2.82
CA PRO A 131 1.80 23.89 3.44
C PRO A 131 2.46 22.66 2.81
N LEU A 132 2.49 21.54 3.55
CA LEU A 132 2.80 20.24 2.97
C LEU A 132 1.52 19.66 2.37
N THR A 133 1.41 19.70 1.05
CA THR A 133 0.29 19.13 0.30
C THR A 133 0.66 17.74 -0.21
N ILE A 134 -0.19 16.76 0.08
CA ILE A 134 -0.14 15.42 -0.50
C ILE A 134 -1.35 15.28 -1.41
N GLU A 135 -1.12 15.14 -2.71
CA GLU A 135 -2.15 14.93 -3.71
C GLU A 135 -2.13 13.47 -4.16
N GLN A 136 -3.30 12.82 -4.11
CA GLN A 136 -3.47 11.45 -4.54
C GLN A 136 -4.71 11.35 -5.43
N GLU A 137 -4.51 10.85 -6.64
CA GLU A 137 -5.61 10.50 -7.54
C GLU A 137 -6.10 9.08 -7.21
N ILE A 138 -7.34 8.97 -6.72
CA ILE A 138 -8.00 7.69 -6.51
C ILE A 138 -8.80 7.38 -7.77
N LEU A 139 -8.35 6.40 -8.56
CA LEU A 139 -9.02 5.99 -9.81
C LEU A 139 -10.17 4.99 -9.59
N ILE A 140 -10.49 4.62 -8.35
CA ILE A 140 -11.55 3.63 -8.05
C ILE A 140 -12.95 4.28 -8.14
N THR A 141 -13.00 5.60 -8.05
CA THR A 141 -14.11 6.53 -8.30
C THR A 141 -13.43 7.89 -8.32
N ASN A 142 -13.64 8.76 -9.31
CA ASN A 142 -13.02 10.11 -9.39
C ASN A 142 -13.12 10.90 -8.06
N ILE A 143 -12.21 10.64 -7.12
CA ILE A 143 -12.14 11.23 -5.79
C ILE A 143 -10.69 11.67 -5.66
N THR A 144 -10.49 12.97 -5.68
CA THR A 144 -9.22 13.59 -5.35
C THR A 144 -9.22 13.82 -3.84
N CYS A 145 -8.36 13.11 -3.10
CA CYS A 145 -8.14 13.39 -1.69
C CYS A 145 -6.94 14.31 -1.56
N THR A 146 -7.19 15.57 -1.22
CA THR A 146 -6.13 16.52 -0.85
C THR A 146 -6.05 16.55 0.67
N HIS A 147 -4.97 16.02 1.23
CA HIS A 147 -4.67 16.19 2.66
C HIS A 147 -3.66 17.33 2.83
N THR A 148 -4.13 18.43 3.44
CA THR A 148 -3.28 19.52 3.89
C THR A 148 -2.94 19.29 5.36
N LEU A 149 -1.70 18.91 5.64
CA LEU A 149 -1.19 18.90 7.02
C LEU A 149 -0.84 20.34 7.39
N LEU A 150 -1.77 21.04 8.05
CA LEU A 150 -1.50 22.33 8.69
C LEU A 150 -0.68 22.05 9.96
N ARG A 151 0.41 22.81 10.15
CA ARG A 151 1.24 22.75 11.36
C ARG A 151 0.37 22.85 12.62
N SER A 152 0.71 22.06 13.63
CA SER A 152 0.43 22.36 15.04
C SER A 152 1.27 23.53 15.53
#